data_AF-A0A349MK59-F1
#
_entry.id   AF-A0A349MK59-F1
#
_cell.length_a   1.000
_cell.length_b   1.000
_cell.length_c   1.000
_cell.angle_alpha   90.00
_cell.angle_beta   90.00
_cell.angle_gamma   90.00
#
_symmetry.space_group_name_H-M   'P 1'
#
loop_
_entity.id
_entity.type
_entity.pdbx_description
1 polymer ?
#
loop_
_entity_poly.entity_id
_entity_poly.type
_entity_poly.pdbx_seq_one_letter_code
_entity_poly.pdbx_strand_id
1 'polypeptide(L)'
;MVIDSNSIETHIPYYLTRTQKEGLAKALSDFTNCGAKDVGFYIDKYPNEPLQGDGWAGLDVFSFENGARKRIKGIILSNTCDMSQENERTIPLKVVFAPVIRISRYTERLKKSISSEEQIANKIRAIKNQEVTSMFYLPKSKTEGHDYIALLDDLHSIPVQNLKQEECKKIFTLSMFGFYLLLFKISVHFCRFHEGVNR
;
A
#
# COMPACT_ATOMS: atom_id res chain seq x y z
N MET A 1 -9.28 -14.03 -12.84
CA MET A 1 -9.46 -13.06 -13.94
C MET A 1 -8.13 -12.87 -14.63
N VAL A 2 -8.04 -13.20 -15.93
CA VAL A 2 -6.95 -12.67 -16.77
C VAL A 2 -7.41 -11.26 -17.12
N ILE A 3 -6.71 -10.25 -16.63
CA ILE A 3 -7.06 -8.86 -16.89
C ILE A 3 -6.50 -8.53 -18.27
N ASP A 4 -7.39 -8.43 -19.25
CA ASP A 4 -7.05 -7.89 -20.57
C ASP A 4 -6.76 -6.38 -20.44
N SER A 5 -5.69 -5.94 -21.08
CA SER A 5 -5.30 -4.54 -21.28
C SER A 5 -6.47 -3.58 -21.57
N ASN A 6 -7.47 -4.01 -22.35
CA ASN A 6 -8.63 -3.19 -22.70
C ASN A 6 -9.57 -2.89 -21.50
N SER A 7 -9.62 -3.78 -20.50
CA SER A 7 -10.45 -3.57 -19.29
C SER A 7 -9.82 -2.59 -18.31
N ILE A 8 -8.50 -2.37 -18.39
CA ILE A 8 -7.78 -1.45 -17.50
C ILE A 8 -8.08 0.00 -17.91
N GLU A 9 -8.19 0.29 -19.21
CA GLU A 9 -8.36 1.66 -19.73
C GLU A 9 -9.64 2.35 -19.26
N THR A 10 -10.75 1.61 -19.08
CA THR A 10 -12.03 2.16 -18.62
C THR A 10 -12.04 2.51 -17.13
N HIS A 11 -11.10 1.96 -16.37
CA HIS A 11 -10.93 2.26 -14.94
C HIS A 11 -9.86 3.34 -14.68
N ILE A 12 -9.26 3.93 -15.73
CA ILE A 12 -8.32 5.05 -15.61
C ILE A 12 -9.09 6.38 -15.49
N PRO A 13 -8.94 7.13 -14.38
CA PRO A 13 -9.63 8.39 -14.12
C PRO A 13 -9.53 9.42 -15.23
N TYR A 14 -10.65 10.11 -15.43
CA TYR A 14 -10.84 11.07 -16.50
C TYR A 14 -9.93 12.30 -16.40
N TYR A 15 -9.45 12.64 -15.20
CA TYR A 15 -8.57 13.78 -14.97
C TYR A 15 -7.15 13.55 -15.48
N LEU A 16 -6.78 12.32 -15.85
CA LEU A 16 -5.48 12.03 -16.43
C LEU A 16 -5.45 12.43 -17.90
N THR A 17 -4.38 13.14 -18.28
CA THR A 17 -4.11 13.43 -19.69
C THR A 17 -3.90 12.14 -20.45
N ARG A 18 -4.14 12.15 -21.77
CA ARG A 18 -3.93 10.97 -22.62
C ARG A 18 -2.55 10.34 -22.42
N THR A 19 -1.49 11.16 -22.35
CA THR A 19 -0.12 10.72 -22.09
C THR A 19 0.05 10.04 -20.72
N GLN A 20 -0.65 10.52 -19.68
CA GLN A 20 -0.62 9.90 -18.36
C GLN A 20 -1.35 8.55 -18.34
N LYS A 21 -2.45 8.42 -19.09
CA LYS A 21 -3.18 7.15 -19.24
C LYS A 21 -2.32 6.11 -19.95
N GLU A 22 -1.71 6.49 -21.08
CA GLU A 22 -0.80 5.63 -21.86
C GLU A 22 0.42 5.22 -21.02
N GLY A 23 0.99 6.15 -20.24
CA GLY A 23 2.10 5.85 -19.32
C GLY A 23 1.72 4.89 -18.20
N LEU A 24 0.51 5.00 -17.64
CA LEU A 24 0.01 4.10 -16.60
C LEU A 24 -0.25 2.68 -17.14
N ALA A 25 -0.91 2.57 -18.30
CA ALA A 25 -1.19 1.30 -18.94
C ALA A 25 0.12 0.57 -19.29
N LYS A 26 1.10 1.30 -19.84
CA LYS A 26 2.44 0.77 -20.11
C LYS A 26 3.12 0.29 -18.83
N ALA A 27 3.13 1.09 -17.76
CA ALA A 27 3.76 0.71 -16.49
C ALA A 27 3.11 -0.54 -15.85
N LEU A 28 1.80 -0.72 -15.98
CA LEU A 28 1.09 -1.93 -15.55
C LEU A 28 1.50 -3.16 -16.37
N SER A 29 1.63 -3.01 -17.69
CA SER A 29 2.13 -4.07 -18.58
C SER A 29 3.60 -4.42 -18.29
N ASP A 30 4.46 -3.41 -18.17
CA ASP A 30 5.88 -3.57 -17.86
C ASP A 30 6.07 -4.23 -16.49
N PHE A 31 5.22 -3.93 -15.50
CA PHE A 31 5.22 -4.61 -14.20
C PHE A 31 4.92 -6.10 -14.35
N THR A 32 3.94 -6.48 -15.17
CA THR A 32 3.62 -7.89 -15.41
C THR A 32 4.73 -8.64 -16.17
N ASN A 33 5.46 -7.96 -17.06
CA ASN A 33 6.46 -8.58 -17.92
C ASN A 33 7.88 -8.60 -17.34
N CYS A 34 8.28 -7.53 -16.65
CA CYS A 34 9.66 -7.29 -16.19
C CYS A 34 9.79 -7.28 -14.66
N GLY A 35 8.67 -7.32 -13.92
CA GLY A 35 8.63 -7.30 -12.47
C GLY A 35 8.88 -5.92 -11.84
N ALA A 36 8.92 -5.89 -10.51
CA ALA A 36 8.90 -4.65 -9.72
C ALA A 36 10.19 -3.79 -9.75
N LYS A 37 11.27 -4.23 -10.41
CA LYS A 37 12.60 -3.63 -10.25
C LYS A 37 12.82 -2.33 -11.04
N ASP A 38 12.09 -2.14 -12.15
CA ASP A 38 12.33 -1.02 -13.07
C ASP A 38 11.15 -0.04 -13.20
N VAL A 39 10.05 -0.30 -12.48
CA VAL A 39 8.89 0.59 -12.49
C VAL A 39 9.05 1.62 -11.37
N GLY A 40 9.02 2.91 -11.69
CA GLY A 40 9.20 3.97 -10.69
C GLY A 40 8.05 3.97 -9.67
N PHE A 41 8.20 3.26 -8.54
CA PHE A 41 7.19 3.11 -7.49
C PHE A 41 6.97 4.36 -6.64
N TYR A 42 7.97 5.24 -6.56
CA TYR A 42 7.99 6.40 -5.66
C TYR A 42 8.30 7.68 -6.42
N ILE A 43 7.82 8.81 -5.88
CA ILE A 43 8.13 10.15 -6.36
C ILE A 43 8.58 11.05 -5.21
N ASP A 44 9.47 11.98 -5.52
CA ASP A 44 9.95 13.00 -4.57
C ASP A 44 9.10 14.28 -4.70
N LYS A 45 7.78 14.15 -4.50
CA LYS A 45 6.82 15.25 -4.55
C LYS A 45 5.88 15.20 -3.35
N TYR A 46 5.28 16.35 -3.04
CA TYR A 46 4.29 16.51 -1.97
C TYR A 46 4.82 16.12 -0.58
N PRO A 47 5.97 16.65 -0.11
CA PRO A 47 6.58 16.21 1.14
C PRO A 47 5.71 16.45 2.38
N ASN A 48 4.85 17.49 2.33
CA ASN A 48 4.06 17.96 3.48
C ASN A 48 2.57 17.63 3.39
N GLU A 49 2.07 17.17 2.23
CA GLU A 49 0.64 16.94 2.02
C GLU A 49 0.29 15.48 2.27
N PRO A 50 -0.58 15.11 3.23
CA PRO A 50 -0.95 13.71 3.42
C PRO A 50 -1.79 13.21 2.24
N LEU A 51 -1.28 12.24 1.49
CA LEU A 51 -1.95 11.61 0.35
C LEU A 51 -2.25 10.14 0.64
N GLN A 52 -3.31 9.61 0.02
CA GLN A 52 -3.58 8.18 0.01
C GLN A 52 -2.41 7.43 -0.67
N GLY A 53 -1.97 6.35 -0.04
CA GLY A 53 -0.82 5.56 -0.48
C GLY A 53 0.51 6.07 0.04
N ASP A 54 0.57 7.18 0.76
CA ASP A 54 1.81 7.62 1.39
C ASP A 54 2.26 6.67 2.49
N GLY A 55 3.57 6.48 2.57
CA GLY A 55 4.21 5.84 3.71
C GLY A 55 4.47 6.84 4.81
N TRP A 56 4.13 6.49 6.05
CA TRP A 56 4.40 7.28 7.25
C TRP A 56 5.07 6.44 8.32
N ALA A 57 6.00 7.04 9.05
CA ALA A 57 6.58 6.50 10.28
C ALA A 57 5.99 7.20 11.50
N GLY A 58 6.07 6.55 12.67
CA GLY A 58 5.60 7.14 13.93
C GLY A 58 4.11 6.94 14.21
N LEU A 59 3.43 6.09 13.44
CA LEU A 59 2.00 5.80 13.60
C LEU A 59 1.77 4.93 14.84
N ASP A 60 0.80 5.31 15.66
CA ASP A 60 0.49 4.60 16.90
C ASP A 60 -0.38 3.37 16.65
N VAL A 61 0.02 2.25 17.25
CA VAL A 61 -0.77 1.02 17.37
C VAL A 61 -0.75 0.55 18.81
N PHE A 62 -1.88 0.03 19.28
CA PHE A 62 -2.02 -0.54 20.61
C PHE A 62 -2.08 -2.06 20.52
N SER A 63 -1.28 -2.74 21.35
CA SER A 63 -1.36 -4.20 21.47
C SER A 63 -2.56 -4.59 22.32
N PHE A 64 -3.40 -5.49 21.81
CA PHE A 64 -4.50 -6.05 22.59
C PHE A 64 -4.03 -6.95 23.74
N GLU A 65 -2.85 -7.56 23.64
CA GLU A 65 -2.34 -8.52 24.63
C GLU A 65 -1.95 -7.84 25.95
N ASN A 66 -1.40 -6.62 25.89
CA ASN A 66 -0.84 -5.95 27.07
C ASN A 66 -1.10 -4.43 27.12
N GLY A 67 -1.90 -3.89 26.19
CA GLY A 67 -2.18 -2.46 26.10
C GLY A 67 -0.99 -1.60 25.66
N ALA A 68 0.16 -2.20 25.31
CA ALA A 68 1.36 -1.43 24.99
C ALA A 68 1.16 -0.63 23.70
N ARG A 69 1.48 0.66 23.78
CA ARG A 69 1.55 1.56 22.63
C ARG A 69 2.88 1.34 21.90
N LYS A 70 2.81 1.12 20.59
CA LYS A 70 3.97 0.99 19.70
C LYS A 70 3.85 2.00 18.56
N ARG A 71 4.98 2.62 18.21
CA ARG A 71 5.09 3.46 17.01
C ARG A 71 5.64 2.63 15.87
N ILE A 72 4.93 2.60 14.75
CA ILE A 72 5.26 1.76 13.59
C ILE A 72 5.30 2.57 12.30
N LYS A 73 5.75 1.91 11.22
CA LYS A 73 5.57 2.41 9.86
C LYS A 73 4.25 1.88 9.31
N GLY A 74 3.59 2.67 8.48
CA GLY A 74 2.36 2.27 7.82
C GLY A 74 2.16 3.01 6.50
N ILE A 75 1.25 2.48 5.68
CA ILE A 75 0.79 3.10 4.44
C ILE A 75 -0.63 3.61 4.66
N ILE A 76 -0.89 4.86 4.27
CA ILE A 76 -2.19 5.49 4.43
C ILE A 76 -3.17 4.94 3.39
N LEU A 77 -4.33 4.49 3.85
CA LEU A 77 -5.40 3.95 3.00
C LEU A 77 -6.60 4.89 2.88
N SER A 78 -6.80 5.79 3.85
CA SER A 78 -7.83 6.83 3.74
C SER A 78 -7.59 7.73 2.53
N ASN A 79 -8.68 8.13 1.88
CA ASN A 79 -8.61 9.04 0.74
C ASN A 79 -8.09 10.42 1.20
N THR A 80 -7.40 11.13 0.29
CA THR A 80 -6.88 12.48 0.55
C THR A 80 -7.98 13.46 0.98
N CYS A 81 -9.19 13.35 0.41
CA CYS A 81 -10.34 14.18 0.80
C CYS A 81 -10.83 13.92 2.23
N ASP A 82 -10.64 12.71 2.76
CA ASP A 82 -10.95 12.38 4.16
C ASP A 82 -9.90 12.92 5.14
N MET A 83 -8.78 13.45 4.62
CA MET A 83 -7.71 14.09 5.38
C MET A 83 -7.68 15.61 5.21
N SER A 84 -8.51 16.17 4.31
CA SER A 84 -8.54 17.62 4.06
C SER A 84 -9.30 18.37 5.16
N GLN A 85 -8.72 19.50 5.60
CA GLN A 85 -9.26 20.30 6.70
C GLN A 85 -10.30 21.34 6.26
N GLU A 86 -10.51 21.50 4.95
CA GLU A 86 -11.50 22.45 4.40
C GLU A 86 -12.94 22.08 4.77
N ASN A 87 -13.16 20.87 5.30
CA ASN A 87 -14.43 20.48 5.89
C ASN A 87 -14.37 20.75 7.40
N GLU A 88 -15.00 21.83 7.87
CA GLU A 88 -15.36 21.94 9.29
C GLU A 88 -16.27 20.76 9.64
N ARG A 89 -15.79 19.86 10.51
CA ARG A 89 -16.55 18.71 10.97
C ARG A 89 -16.60 18.69 12.48
N THR A 90 -17.79 18.45 13.01
CA THR A 90 -18.06 18.31 14.45
C THR A 90 -17.33 17.11 15.09
N ILE A 91 -16.97 16.10 14.28
CA ILE A 91 -16.31 14.87 14.74
C ILE A 91 -14.88 14.83 14.18
N PRO A 92 -13.86 14.54 15.02
CA PRO A 92 -12.48 14.40 14.56
C PRO A 92 -12.33 13.31 13.48
N LEU A 93 -11.73 13.68 12.36
CA LEU A 93 -11.41 12.76 11.26
C LEU A 93 -10.42 11.69 11.72
N LYS A 94 -10.64 10.46 11.25
CA LYS A 94 -9.71 9.35 11.44
C LYS A 94 -9.06 8.98 10.11
N VAL A 95 -7.80 8.60 10.20
CA VAL A 95 -7.02 8.07 9.09
C VAL A 95 -6.82 6.59 9.30
N VAL A 96 -7.17 5.80 8.28
CA VAL A 96 -6.97 4.37 8.19
C VAL A 96 -5.62 4.10 7.53
N PHE A 97 -4.85 3.19 8.08
CA PHE A 97 -3.56 2.77 7.55
C PHE A 97 -3.31 1.28 7.75
N ALA A 98 -2.43 0.72 6.93
CA ALA A 98 -1.92 -0.64 7.06
C ALA A 98 -0.44 -0.62 7.53
N PRO A 99 -0.02 -1.45 8.50
CA PRO A 99 1.36 -1.59 8.92
C PRO A 99 2.28 -1.97 7.76
N VAL A 100 3.46 -1.36 7.74
CA VAL A 100 4.50 -1.65 6.76
C VAL A 100 5.68 -2.30 7.48
N ILE A 101 6.00 -3.54 7.11
CA ILE A 101 7.07 -4.32 7.72
C ILE A 101 8.14 -4.71 6.69
N ARG A 102 9.39 -4.83 7.14
CA ARG A 102 10.49 -5.26 6.28
C ARG A 102 10.25 -6.69 5.82
N ILE A 103 10.42 -6.95 4.53
CA ILE A 103 10.23 -8.30 3.99
C ILE A 103 11.21 -9.30 4.65
N SER A 104 12.42 -8.87 5.00
CA SER A 104 13.40 -9.71 5.70
C SER A 104 12.89 -10.21 7.06
N ARG A 105 12.27 -9.33 7.86
CA ARG A 105 11.65 -9.69 9.14
C ARG A 105 10.46 -10.64 8.95
N TYR A 106 9.69 -10.46 7.88
CA TYR A 106 8.61 -11.37 7.53
C TYR A 106 9.16 -12.76 7.15
N THR A 107 10.22 -12.82 6.34
CA THR A 107 10.92 -14.06 6.00
C THR A 107 11.47 -14.79 7.23
N GLU A 108 12.10 -14.06 8.16
CA GLU A 108 12.58 -14.63 9.44
C GLU A 108 11.44 -15.25 10.26
N ARG A 109 10.26 -14.63 10.26
CA ARG A 109 9.07 -15.20 10.90
C ARG A 109 8.58 -16.46 10.19
N LEU A 110 8.56 -16.49 8.86
CA LEU A 110 8.18 -17.67 8.09
C LEU A 110 9.09 -18.86 8.40
N LYS A 111 10.41 -18.65 8.52
CA LYS A 111 11.39 -19.70 8.86
C LYS A 111 11.14 -20.37 10.21
N LYS A 112 10.40 -19.71 11.13
CA LYS A 112 10.01 -20.30 12.41
C LYS A 112 8.82 -21.25 12.31
N SER A 113 8.04 -21.17 11.23
CA SER A 113 6.78 -21.90 11.06
C SER A 113 6.79 -22.85 9.86
N ILE A 114 7.70 -22.65 8.90
CA ILE A 114 7.82 -23.42 7.67
C ILE A 114 9.26 -23.96 7.60
N SER A 115 9.41 -25.28 7.51
CA SER A 115 10.72 -25.92 7.43
C SER A 115 11.30 -25.99 6.01
N SER A 116 10.47 -25.83 4.98
CA SER A 116 10.90 -25.90 3.58
C SER A 116 11.34 -24.53 3.05
N GLU A 117 12.63 -24.38 2.73
CA GLU A 117 13.18 -23.17 2.10
C GLU A 117 12.54 -22.89 0.73
N GLU A 118 12.14 -23.93 -0.02
CA GLU A 118 11.46 -23.78 -1.30
C GLU A 118 10.07 -23.15 -1.13
N GLN A 119 9.30 -23.60 -0.14
CA GLN A 119 7.99 -23.01 0.17
C GLN A 119 8.11 -21.53 0.58
N ILE A 120 9.14 -21.20 1.35
CA ILE A 120 9.42 -19.81 1.75
C ILE A 120 9.77 -18.99 0.50
N ALA A 121 10.68 -19.46 -0.36
CA ALA A 121 11.07 -18.78 -1.59
C ALA A 121 9.87 -18.54 -2.52
N ASN A 122 9.01 -19.55 -2.70
CA ASN A 122 7.80 -19.45 -3.49
C ASN A 122 6.83 -18.40 -2.93
N LYS A 123 6.63 -18.38 -1.61
CA LYS A 123 5.77 -17.39 -0.96
C LYS A 123 6.32 -15.97 -1.10
N ILE A 124 7.62 -15.77 -0.93
CA ILE A 124 8.26 -14.46 -1.13
C ILE A 124 8.17 -14.01 -2.58
N ARG A 125 8.36 -14.92 -3.56
CA ARG A 125 8.17 -14.62 -4.97
C ARG A 125 6.74 -14.17 -5.27
N ALA A 126 5.74 -14.90 -4.79
CA ALA A 126 4.32 -14.53 -4.97
C ALA A 126 4.01 -13.15 -4.36
N ILE A 127 4.58 -12.82 -3.20
CA ILE A 127 4.45 -11.49 -2.59
C ILE A 127 5.07 -10.42 -3.50
N LYS A 128 6.31 -10.62 -3.98
CA LYS A 128 7.00 -9.64 -4.84
C LYS A 128 6.29 -9.42 -6.18
N ASN A 129 5.62 -10.44 -6.68
CA ASN A 129 4.80 -10.39 -7.89
C ASN A 129 3.39 -9.81 -7.65
N GLN A 130 3.08 -9.37 -6.42
CA GLN A 130 1.76 -8.85 -6.03
C GLN A 130 0.62 -9.88 -6.18
N GLU A 131 0.91 -11.19 -6.12
CA GLU A 131 -0.09 -12.26 -6.25
C GLU A 131 -0.86 -12.48 -4.93
N VAL A 132 -0.25 -12.19 -3.79
CA VAL A 132 -0.89 -12.34 -2.46
C VAL A 132 -1.80 -11.16 -2.18
N THR A 133 -3.12 -11.33 -2.18
CA THR A 133 -4.10 -10.24 -2.11
C THR A 133 -4.07 -9.44 -0.81
N SER A 134 -3.80 -10.09 0.33
CA SER A 134 -3.71 -9.44 1.64
C SER A 134 -2.41 -8.65 1.89
N MET A 135 -1.48 -8.67 0.94
CA MET A 135 -0.19 -8.00 1.08
C MET A 135 0.09 -7.13 -0.12
N PHE A 136 0.61 -5.92 0.14
CA PHE A 136 1.08 -5.03 -0.90
C PHE A 136 2.59 -4.90 -0.82
N TYR A 137 3.28 -5.40 -1.84
CA TYR A 137 4.75 -5.32 -1.90
C TYR A 137 5.21 -3.90 -2.27
N LEU A 138 6.20 -3.43 -1.54
CA LEU A 138 6.82 -2.12 -1.69
C LEU A 138 8.32 -2.34 -1.93
N PRO A 139 8.83 -2.20 -3.17
CA PRO A 139 10.25 -2.40 -3.44
C PRO A 139 11.08 -1.34 -2.72
N LYS A 140 12.36 -1.61 -2.48
CA LYS A 140 13.27 -0.64 -1.86
C LYS A 140 13.21 0.73 -2.54
N SER A 141 12.98 1.77 -1.75
CA SER A 141 13.16 3.16 -2.20
C SER A 141 14.63 3.57 -2.10
N LYS A 142 15.00 4.68 -2.76
CA LYS A 142 16.35 5.27 -2.62
C LYS A 142 16.66 5.68 -1.17
N THR A 143 15.64 6.07 -0.41
CA THR A 143 15.77 6.60 0.95
C THR A 143 15.79 5.53 2.05
N GLU A 144 15.05 4.44 1.88
CA GLU A 144 14.85 3.47 2.97
C GLU A 144 15.67 2.18 2.82
N GLY A 145 16.24 1.91 1.63
CA GLY A 145 17.20 0.82 1.41
C GLY A 145 16.69 -0.60 1.62
N HIS A 146 15.40 -0.78 1.91
CA HIS A 146 14.79 -2.07 2.23
C HIS A 146 13.51 -2.31 1.45
N ASP A 147 13.28 -3.57 1.07
CA ASP A 147 11.98 -4.03 0.58
C ASP A 147 11.00 -4.16 1.76
N TYR A 148 9.78 -3.71 1.55
CA TYR A 148 8.71 -3.73 2.54
C TYR A 148 7.47 -4.45 2.00
N ILE A 149 6.59 -4.82 2.93
CA ILE A 149 5.23 -5.27 2.65
C ILE A 149 4.27 -4.49 3.55
N ALA A 150 3.17 -4.00 2.97
CA ALA A 150 2.03 -3.52 3.73
C ALA A 150 1.05 -4.66 3.98
N LEU A 151 0.56 -4.78 5.21
CA LEU A 151 -0.38 -5.82 5.64
C LEU A 151 -1.81 -5.29 5.54
N LEU A 152 -2.52 -5.63 4.47
CA LEU A 152 -3.88 -5.10 4.21
C LEU A 152 -4.95 -5.79 5.06
N ASP A 153 -4.63 -6.94 5.65
CA ASP A 153 -5.47 -7.68 6.59
C ASP A 153 -5.38 -7.18 8.04
N ASP A 154 -4.45 -6.26 8.33
CA ASP A 154 -4.22 -5.68 9.66
C ASP A 154 -4.40 -4.16 9.59
N LEU A 155 -5.65 -3.68 9.63
CA LEU A 155 -5.93 -2.25 9.51
C LEU A 155 -6.04 -1.54 10.86
N HIS A 156 -5.48 -0.34 10.92
CA HIS A 156 -5.50 0.53 12.10
C HIS A 156 -6.11 1.87 11.73
N SER A 157 -6.69 2.55 12.73
CA SER A 157 -7.18 3.92 12.57
C SER A 157 -6.72 4.81 13.70
N ILE A 158 -6.27 6.02 13.36
CA ILE A 158 -5.85 7.05 14.32
C ILE A 158 -6.51 8.38 13.99
N PRO A 159 -6.70 9.30 14.96
CA PRO A 159 -7.11 10.65 14.65
C PRO A 159 -6.11 11.33 13.70
N VAL A 160 -6.61 12.10 12.72
CA VAL A 160 -5.76 12.80 11.73
C VAL A 160 -4.75 13.74 12.39
N GLN A 161 -5.08 14.27 13.57
CA GLN A 161 -4.20 15.14 14.35
C GLN A 161 -2.90 14.44 14.76
N ASN A 162 -2.91 13.11 14.91
CA ASN A 162 -1.70 12.34 15.23
C ASN A 162 -0.67 12.38 14.10
N LEU A 163 -1.08 12.60 12.84
CA LEU A 163 -0.12 12.78 11.73
C LEU A 163 0.67 14.08 11.82
N LYS A 164 0.21 15.05 12.62
CA LYS A 164 0.89 16.35 12.82
C LYS A 164 1.92 16.32 13.95
N GLN A 165 2.05 15.20 14.67
CA GLN A 165 3.08 15.05 15.71
C GLN A 165 4.47 15.08 15.06
N GLU A 166 5.45 15.71 15.72
CA GLU A 166 6.81 15.86 15.17
C GLU A 166 7.49 14.52 14.86
N GLU A 167 7.10 13.47 15.58
CA GLU A 167 7.61 12.11 15.38
C GLU A 167 6.91 11.37 14.25
N CYS A 168 5.78 11.88 13.74
CA CYS A 168 5.10 11.34 12.58
C CYS A 168 5.67 11.96 11.31
N LYS A 169 6.37 11.15 10.51
CA LYS A 169 7.10 11.63 9.33
C LYS A 169 6.73 10.82 8.11
N LYS A 170 6.43 11.51 7.01
CA LYS A 170 6.31 10.88 5.70
C LYS A 170 7.65 10.28 5.30
N ILE A 171 7.64 9.01 4.86
CA ILE A 171 8.82 8.25 4.43
C ILE A 171 8.87 8.04 2.91
N PHE A 172 7.72 8.03 2.23
CA PHE A 172 7.64 7.97 0.77
C PHE A 172 6.27 8.46 0.28
N THR A 173 6.23 8.91 -0.97
CA THR A 173 5.02 9.16 -1.76
C THR A 173 5.00 8.16 -2.92
N LEU A 174 3.90 7.45 -3.14
CA LEU A 174 3.78 6.57 -4.31
C LEU A 174 3.71 7.38 -5.60
N SER A 175 4.32 6.84 -6.65
CA SER A 175 4.08 7.32 -8.01
C SER A 175 2.64 7.02 -8.44
N MET A 176 2.21 7.61 -9.55
CA MET A 176 0.94 7.24 -10.19
C MET A 176 0.81 5.73 -10.41
N PHE A 177 1.86 5.08 -10.90
CA PHE A 177 1.85 3.63 -11.06
C PHE A 177 1.65 2.90 -9.71
N GLY A 178 2.47 3.24 -8.70
CA GLY A 178 2.41 2.59 -7.40
C GLY A 178 1.06 2.81 -6.70
N PHE A 179 0.51 4.01 -6.82
CA PHE A 179 -0.80 4.38 -6.28
C PHE A 179 -1.93 3.57 -6.92
N TYR A 180 -1.95 3.42 -8.25
CA TYR A 180 -2.99 2.65 -8.92
C TYR A 180 -2.87 1.15 -8.66
N LEU A 181 -1.64 0.64 -8.54
CA LEU A 181 -1.41 -0.73 -8.10
C LEU A 181 -1.95 -0.94 -6.68
N LEU A 182 -1.76 0.02 -5.78
CA LEU A 182 -2.36 -0.02 -4.45
C LEU A 182 -3.89 -0.01 -4.52
N LEU A 183 -4.51 0.89 -5.29
CA LEU A 183 -5.96 0.95 -5.45
C LEU A 183 -6.53 -0.38 -5.97
N PHE A 184 -5.85 -0.99 -6.94
CA PHE A 184 -6.20 -2.31 -7.45
C PHE A 184 -6.14 -3.37 -6.34
N LYS A 185 -5.07 -3.37 -5.54
CA LYS A 185 -4.90 -4.33 -4.43
C LYS A 185 -5.96 -4.16 -3.35
N ILE A 186 -6.27 -2.93 -2.94
CA ILE A 186 -7.34 -2.63 -1.98
C ILE A 186 -8.68 -3.11 -2.54
N SER A 187 -8.97 -2.81 -3.80
CA SER A 187 -10.22 -3.22 -4.46
C SER A 187 -10.37 -4.73 -4.49
N VAL A 188 -9.33 -5.48 -4.85
CA VAL A 188 -9.37 -6.95 -4.85
C VAL A 188 -9.44 -7.53 -3.43
N HIS A 189 -8.74 -6.92 -2.47
CA HIS A 189 -8.69 -7.44 -1.11
C HIS A 189 -10.02 -7.25 -0.36
N PHE A 190 -10.61 -6.06 -0.44
CA PHE A 190 -11.85 -5.73 0.29
C PHE A 190 -13.12 -6.07 -0.49
N CYS A 191 -13.09 -6.09 -1.82
CA CYS A 191 -14.25 -6.41 -2.62
C CYS A 191 -14.14 -7.84 -3.16
N ARG A 192 -15.07 -8.71 -2.73
CA ARG A 192 -15.18 -10.07 -3.25
C ARG A 192 -16.00 -10.08 -4.54
N PHE A 193 -15.44 -9.54 -5.62
CA PHE A 193 -16.08 -9.53 -6.95
C PHE A 193 -16.46 -10.93 -7.48
N HIS A 194 -15.90 -12.00 -6.90
CA HIS A 194 -16.13 -13.39 -7.32
C HIS A 194 -16.55 -14.28 -6.15
N GLU A 195 -17.49 -13.83 -5.32
CA GLU A 195 -17.92 -14.64 -4.17
C GLU A 195 -18.64 -15.93 -4.59
N GLY A 196 -19.08 -16.05 -5.84
CA GLY A 196 -19.83 -17.22 -6.33
C GLY A 196 -21.16 -17.43 -5.60
N VAL A 197 -21.52 -16.50 -4.71
CA VAL A 197 -22.76 -16.45 -3.96
C VAL A 197 -23.66 -15.43 -4.66
N ASN A 198 -24.80 -15.89 -5.14
CA ASN A 198 -25.84 -15.00 -5.65
C ASN A 198 -26.54 -14.34 -4.44
N ARG A 199 -26.38 -13.02 -4.30
CA ARG A 199 -27.00 -12.18 -3.26
C ARG A 199 -27.63 -10.96 -3.90
#